data_AF-A0A2J8AJH6-F1
#
_entry.id   AF-A0A2J8AJH6-F1
#
_cell.length_a   1.000
_cell.length_b   1.000
_cell.length_c   1.000
_cell.angle_alpha   90.00
_cell.angle_beta   90.00
_cell.angle_gamma   90.00
#
_symmetry.space_group_name_H-M   'P 1'
#
loop_
_entity.id
_entity.type
_entity.pdbx_description
1 polymer ?
#
loop_
_entity_poly.entity_id
_entity_poly.type
_entity_poly.pdbx_seq_one_letter_code
_entity_poly.pdbx_strand_id
1 'polypeptide(L)'
;DAYLHGPREKLLYIPCVIPDHSRPDYIATVDVDPESATHLQVIHRLPMPHLGDELHHSGWNSCSSCFADPNAPSRRLLVLPALGSGRVYGVDTATDPRAPRLAAVAEPKDIQAATGLSYLHTSHCAPDGSIMVSAMGDAEGSARGSFLLLNQDLSGDVTSPASCRLYLCTRTCSVKGLWSSEETPYGYDFWYQPRLNVMISSGWGAPKIFSKLSLDGKRLYVTNSLYSPWDKQFYPSMVEGGSHVLKIDVDTEKGGLSLDTNWIVDFAKEPEGPVLAHEIRYPGGDCSSDIWI
;
A
#
# COMPACT_ATOMS: atom_id res chain seq x y z
N ASP A 1 20.77 -26.23 0.21
CA ASP A 1 19.53 -25.44 0.07
C ASP A 1 19.87 -23.95 0.14
N ALA A 2 19.01 -23.06 -0.36
CA ALA A 2 19.30 -21.62 -0.42
C ALA A 2 19.29 -20.92 0.97
N TYR A 3 18.68 -21.53 2.00
CA TYR A 3 18.59 -20.95 3.34
C TYR A 3 19.86 -21.19 4.17
N LEU A 4 20.39 -22.41 4.17
CA LEU A 4 21.61 -22.77 4.91
C LEU A 4 22.89 -22.54 4.10
N HIS A 5 22.82 -22.62 2.77
CA HIS A 5 24.00 -22.63 1.89
C HIS A 5 23.94 -21.57 0.78
N GLY A 6 22.97 -20.65 0.83
CA GLY A 6 22.90 -19.54 -0.12
C GLY A 6 24.09 -18.58 0.04
N PRO A 7 24.57 -17.96 -1.05
CA PRO A 7 25.58 -16.92 -0.93
C PRO A 7 25.00 -15.71 -0.18
N ARG A 8 25.85 -15.04 0.59
CA ARG A 8 25.49 -13.78 1.25
C ARG A 8 25.08 -12.72 0.21
N GLU A 9 24.04 -11.98 0.52
CA GLU A 9 23.56 -10.86 -0.29
C GLU A 9 24.64 -9.77 -0.46
N LYS A 10 24.72 -9.21 -1.66
CA LYS A 10 25.65 -8.12 -2.01
C LYS A 10 24.94 -6.82 -2.38
N LEU A 11 23.64 -6.89 -2.65
CA LEU A 11 22.82 -5.76 -3.07
C LEU A 11 21.46 -5.81 -2.37
N LEU A 12 20.93 -4.64 -2.03
CA LEU A 12 19.56 -4.45 -1.58
C LEU A 12 18.82 -3.52 -2.54
N TYR A 13 17.56 -3.82 -2.82
CA TYR A 13 16.66 -2.95 -3.58
C TYR A 13 15.58 -2.43 -2.64
N ILE A 14 15.45 -1.10 -2.55
CA ILE A 14 14.62 -0.46 -1.52
C ILE A 14 13.66 0.52 -2.19
N PRO A 15 12.32 0.32 -2.09
CA PRO A 15 11.36 1.35 -2.49
C PRO A 15 11.52 2.59 -1.62
N CYS A 16 11.61 3.75 -2.26
CA CYS A 16 11.77 5.04 -1.63
C CYS A 16 10.62 5.95 -2.05
N VAL A 17 9.75 6.29 -1.11
CA VAL A 17 8.63 7.21 -1.30
C VAL A 17 9.11 8.65 -1.15
N ILE A 18 8.59 9.54 -2.00
CA ILE A 18 8.79 11.00 -1.89
C ILE A 18 7.62 11.60 -1.09
N PRO A 19 7.85 12.04 0.17
CA PRO A 19 6.75 12.43 1.07
C PRO A 19 5.89 13.60 0.60
N ASP A 20 6.46 14.52 -0.18
CA ASP A 20 5.77 15.71 -0.72
C ASP A 20 5.27 15.51 -2.16
N HIS A 21 5.50 14.33 -2.74
CA HIS A 21 5.20 13.99 -4.13
C HIS A 21 5.73 14.98 -5.20
N SER A 22 6.74 15.80 -4.85
CA SER A 22 7.34 16.79 -5.76
C SER A 22 8.09 16.16 -6.94
N ARG A 23 8.44 14.88 -6.79
CA ARG A 23 9.09 14.04 -7.81
C ARG A 23 8.67 12.58 -7.62
N PRO A 24 8.90 11.70 -8.61
CA PRO A 24 8.49 10.30 -8.52
C PRO A 24 9.20 9.55 -7.40
N ASP A 25 8.49 8.58 -6.84
CA ASP A 25 9.09 7.52 -6.03
C ASP A 25 10.15 6.78 -6.85
N TYR A 26 11.09 6.12 -6.17
CA TYR A 26 12.19 5.46 -6.85
C TYR A 26 12.64 4.20 -6.13
N ILE A 27 13.37 3.34 -6.84
CA ILE A 27 14.09 2.22 -6.23
C ILE A 27 15.54 2.61 -6.03
N ALA A 28 16.02 2.50 -4.80
CA ALA A 28 17.44 2.60 -4.47
C ALA A 28 18.09 1.21 -4.59
N THR A 29 19.22 1.12 -5.28
CA THR A 29 20.13 -0.02 -5.18
C THR A 29 21.23 0.33 -4.19
N VAL A 30 21.33 -0.43 -3.11
CA VAL A 30 22.36 -0.27 -2.07
C VAL A 30 23.37 -1.40 -2.17
N ASP A 31 24.65 -1.05 -2.21
CA ASP A 31 25.73 -2.02 -2.16
C ASP A 31 26.03 -2.40 -0.71
N VAL A 32 25.85 -3.69 -0.38
CA VAL A 32 26.07 -4.22 0.96
C VAL A 32 27.20 -5.26 1.00
N ASP A 33 27.96 -5.39 -0.08
CA ASP A 33 29.16 -6.23 -0.12
C ASP A 33 30.27 -5.59 0.72
N PRO A 34 30.73 -6.23 1.82
CA PRO A 34 31.78 -5.68 2.67
C PRO A 34 33.14 -5.54 1.98
N GLU A 35 33.33 -6.21 0.84
CA GLU A 35 34.56 -6.13 0.04
C GLU A 35 34.49 -5.03 -1.06
N SER A 36 33.32 -4.42 -1.24
CA SER A 36 33.11 -3.39 -2.27
C SER A 36 33.60 -2.01 -1.84
N ALA A 37 34.20 -1.27 -2.78
CA ALA A 37 34.59 0.13 -2.56
C ALA A 37 33.37 1.06 -2.30
N THR A 38 32.17 0.62 -2.67
CA THR A 38 30.90 1.35 -2.46
C THR A 38 30.05 0.76 -1.34
N HIS A 39 30.65 -0.02 -0.42
CA HIS A 39 29.92 -0.62 0.70
C HIS A 39 29.11 0.41 1.52
N LEU A 40 27.84 0.08 1.81
CA LEU A 40 26.84 0.91 2.50
C LEU A 40 26.48 2.21 1.79
N GLN A 41 26.55 2.23 0.46
CA GLN A 41 26.17 3.38 -0.35
C GLN A 41 25.01 3.05 -1.29
N VAL A 42 24.16 4.06 -1.54
CA VAL A 42 23.19 4.02 -2.64
C VAL A 42 23.94 4.22 -3.96
N ILE A 43 24.12 3.15 -4.72
CA ILE A 43 24.90 3.12 -5.96
C ILE A 43 24.06 3.41 -7.21
N HIS A 44 22.74 3.27 -7.13
CA HIS A 44 21.83 3.55 -8.23
C HIS A 44 20.46 4.00 -7.71
N ARG A 45 19.77 4.84 -8.49
CA ARG A 45 18.39 5.30 -8.24
C ARG A 45 17.60 5.18 -9.54
N LEU A 46 16.56 4.35 -9.53
CA LEU A 46 15.63 4.22 -10.65
C LEU A 46 14.32 4.97 -10.30
N PRO A 47 14.12 6.21 -10.76
CA PRO A 47 12.84 6.90 -10.61
C PRO A 47 11.74 6.20 -11.39
N MET A 48 10.57 6.08 -10.78
CA MET A 48 9.36 5.63 -11.46
C MET A 48 8.86 6.73 -12.43
N PRO A 49 8.08 6.37 -13.44
CA PRO A 49 7.61 7.32 -14.44
C PRO A 49 6.46 8.23 -13.96
N HIS A 50 5.87 7.98 -12.79
CA HIS A 50 4.66 8.67 -12.32
C HIS A 50 4.81 9.26 -10.90
N LEU A 51 4.02 10.29 -10.61
CA LEU A 51 3.90 10.90 -9.27
C LEU A 51 2.75 10.26 -8.49
N GLY A 52 2.83 10.29 -7.16
CA GLY A 52 1.75 9.84 -6.27
C GLY A 52 1.51 8.32 -6.30
N ASP A 53 2.54 7.53 -6.61
CA ASP A 53 2.43 6.07 -6.62
C ASP A 53 2.34 5.49 -5.21
N GLU A 54 3.10 6.04 -4.25
CA GLU A 54 3.26 5.50 -2.90
C GLU A 54 3.78 4.04 -2.98
N LEU A 55 5.01 3.88 -3.49
CA LEU A 55 5.67 2.58 -3.48
C LEU A 55 5.80 2.07 -2.04
N HIS A 56 5.24 0.90 -1.74
CA HIS A 56 5.14 0.45 -0.35
C HIS A 56 5.83 -0.89 -0.11
N HIS A 57 5.28 -1.96 -0.68
CA HIS A 57 5.83 -3.31 -0.58
C HIS A 57 6.45 -3.76 -1.91
N SER A 58 7.28 -4.79 -1.83
CA SER A 58 7.89 -5.40 -3.02
C SER A 58 8.00 -6.91 -2.88
N GLY A 59 8.01 -7.59 -4.02
CA GLY A 59 8.18 -9.03 -4.09
C GLY A 59 8.91 -9.44 -5.36
N TRP A 60 9.15 -10.74 -5.52
CA TRP A 60 9.79 -11.29 -6.71
C TRP A 60 8.75 -11.94 -7.61
N ASN A 61 8.93 -11.81 -8.93
CA ASN A 61 8.08 -12.53 -9.88
C ASN A 61 8.15 -14.06 -9.71
N SER A 62 9.34 -14.56 -9.36
CA SER A 62 9.59 -15.98 -9.13
C SER A 62 10.49 -16.17 -7.91
N CYS A 63 10.15 -17.18 -7.11
CA CYS A 63 10.76 -17.45 -5.82
C CYS A 63 10.78 -18.95 -5.52
N SER A 64 11.31 -19.36 -4.36
CA SER A 64 11.45 -20.78 -4.01
C SER A 64 10.11 -21.53 -3.94
N SER A 65 8.99 -20.81 -3.81
CA SER A 65 7.66 -21.39 -3.91
C SER A 65 7.37 -22.02 -5.28
N CYS A 66 8.08 -21.59 -6.34
CA CYS A 66 7.98 -22.16 -7.69
C CYS A 66 8.92 -23.35 -7.92
N PHE A 67 9.64 -23.84 -6.90
CA PHE A 67 10.67 -24.88 -7.06
C PHE A 67 10.17 -26.18 -7.72
N ALA A 68 8.90 -26.54 -7.53
CA ALA A 68 8.32 -27.75 -8.08
C ALA A 68 7.89 -27.61 -9.56
N ASP A 69 7.86 -26.40 -10.11
CA ASP A 69 7.51 -26.16 -11.51
C ASP A 69 8.79 -26.04 -12.36
N PRO A 70 9.09 -27.03 -13.22
CA PRO A 70 10.28 -26.99 -14.07
C PRO A 70 10.23 -25.90 -15.14
N ASN A 71 9.07 -25.30 -15.39
CA ASN A 71 8.88 -24.21 -16.34
C ASN A 71 8.82 -22.84 -15.66
N ALA A 72 8.96 -22.77 -14.33
CA ALA A 72 8.94 -21.49 -13.63
C ALA A 72 10.07 -20.60 -14.16
N PRO A 73 9.78 -19.33 -14.52
CA PRO A 73 10.82 -18.44 -15.00
C PRO A 73 11.79 -18.11 -13.86
N SER A 74 12.99 -17.67 -14.23
CA SER A 74 13.97 -17.24 -13.25
C SER A 74 13.51 -15.99 -12.49
N ARG A 75 13.98 -15.86 -11.25
CA ARG A 75 13.86 -14.62 -10.48
C ARG A 75 14.54 -13.49 -11.24
N ARG A 76 13.75 -12.57 -11.77
CA ARG A 76 14.23 -11.50 -12.66
C ARG A 76 13.61 -10.14 -12.34
N LEU A 77 12.30 -10.12 -12.09
CA LEU A 77 11.58 -8.88 -11.86
C LEU A 77 11.35 -8.68 -10.37
N LEU A 78 11.76 -7.51 -9.88
CA LEU A 78 11.26 -6.94 -8.65
C LEU A 78 9.89 -6.34 -8.94
N VAL A 79 8.85 -6.90 -8.33
CA VAL A 79 7.45 -6.52 -8.47
C VAL A 79 7.12 -5.52 -7.39
N LEU A 80 6.55 -4.38 -7.79
CA LEU A 80 6.33 -3.22 -6.93
C LEU A 80 4.90 -2.71 -7.10
N PRO A 81 3.97 -3.22 -6.28
CA PRO A 81 2.65 -2.60 -6.14
C PRO A 81 2.78 -1.19 -5.56
N ALA A 82 2.04 -0.26 -6.14
CA ALA A 82 1.95 1.13 -5.75
C ALA A 82 0.64 1.35 -5.00
N LEU A 83 0.73 1.70 -3.72
CA LEU A 83 -0.40 1.75 -2.81
C LEU A 83 -1.37 2.87 -3.17
N GLY A 84 -0.85 4.04 -3.55
CA GLY A 84 -1.63 5.23 -3.83
C GLY A 84 -2.27 5.19 -5.21
N SER A 85 -1.52 4.75 -6.22
CA SER A 85 -2.00 4.74 -7.60
C SER A 85 -2.72 3.46 -8.02
N GLY A 86 -2.49 2.34 -7.33
CA GLY A 86 -2.96 1.01 -7.72
C GLY A 86 -2.21 0.42 -8.92
N ARG A 87 -1.03 0.95 -9.26
CA ARG A 87 -0.16 0.44 -10.34
C ARG A 87 0.70 -0.71 -9.83
N VAL A 88 1.17 -1.56 -10.75
CA VAL A 88 2.25 -2.52 -10.42
C VAL A 88 3.39 -2.37 -11.41
N TYR A 89 4.59 -2.13 -10.89
CA TYR A 89 5.81 -2.06 -11.69
C TYR A 89 6.57 -3.39 -11.65
N GLY A 90 7.18 -3.74 -12.78
CA GLY A 90 8.17 -4.81 -12.89
C GLY A 90 9.52 -4.23 -13.24
N VAL A 91 10.49 -4.31 -12.32
CA VAL A 91 11.85 -3.82 -12.50
C VAL A 91 12.79 -5.00 -12.77
N ASP A 92 13.47 -4.98 -13.92
CA ASP A 92 14.47 -6.00 -14.28
C ASP A 92 15.76 -5.76 -13.51
N THR A 93 16.05 -6.69 -12.59
CA THR A 93 17.28 -6.70 -11.79
C THR A 93 18.28 -7.75 -12.27
N ALA A 94 17.95 -8.54 -13.29
CA ALA A 94 18.81 -9.63 -13.76
C ALA A 94 19.81 -9.15 -14.81
N THR A 95 19.42 -8.21 -15.68
CA THR A 95 20.31 -7.75 -16.76
C THR A 95 21.50 -6.95 -16.22
N ASP A 96 21.25 -6.03 -15.30
CA ASP A 96 22.29 -5.34 -14.53
C ASP A 96 21.78 -5.16 -13.08
N PRO A 97 22.21 -6.02 -12.15
CA PRO A 97 21.80 -5.92 -10.75
C PRO A 97 22.22 -4.62 -10.08
N ARG A 98 23.33 -3.99 -10.51
CA ARG A 98 23.82 -2.75 -9.89
C ARG A 98 23.05 -1.53 -10.40
N ALA A 99 22.51 -1.60 -11.61
CA ALA A 99 21.67 -0.56 -12.21
C ALA A 99 20.37 -1.15 -12.82
N PRO A 100 19.38 -1.55 -11.98
CA PRO A 100 18.12 -2.10 -12.47
C PRO A 100 17.35 -1.11 -13.34
N ARG A 101 16.50 -1.63 -14.23
CA ARG A 101 15.68 -0.81 -15.13
C ARG A 101 14.23 -1.23 -15.14
N LEU A 102 13.35 -0.28 -15.42
CA LEU A 102 11.93 -0.58 -15.60
C LEU A 102 11.75 -1.51 -16.82
N ALA A 103 11.01 -2.60 -16.64
CA ALA A 103 10.76 -3.58 -17.68
C ALA A 103 9.28 -3.63 -18.09
N ALA A 104 8.38 -3.51 -17.12
CA ALA A 104 6.94 -3.62 -17.36
C ALA A 104 6.14 -2.77 -16.37
N VAL A 105 4.91 -2.43 -16.77
CA VAL A 105 3.94 -1.69 -15.96
C VAL A 105 2.55 -2.31 -16.18
N ALA A 106 1.90 -2.76 -15.11
CA ALA A 106 0.48 -3.04 -15.09
C ALA A 106 -0.25 -1.78 -14.61
N GLU A 107 -1.04 -1.17 -15.49
CA GLU A 107 -1.65 0.12 -15.19
C GLU A 107 -2.90 0.01 -14.32
N PRO A 108 -3.16 1.01 -13.46
CA PRO A 108 -4.34 1.02 -12.59
C PRO A 108 -5.64 0.83 -13.35
N LYS A 109 -5.79 1.49 -14.51
CA LYS A 109 -7.00 1.41 -15.33
C LYS A 109 -7.29 -0.02 -15.80
N ASP A 110 -6.26 -0.75 -16.20
CA ASP A 110 -6.43 -2.11 -16.72
C ASP A 110 -6.73 -3.09 -15.57
N ILE A 111 -6.06 -2.91 -14.43
CA ILE A 111 -6.31 -3.69 -13.20
C ILE A 111 -7.73 -3.45 -12.69
N GLN A 112 -8.16 -2.20 -12.60
CA GLN A 112 -9.50 -1.81 -12.18
C GLN A 112 -10.56 -2.30 -13.16
N ALA A 113 -10.33 -2.20 -14.47
CA ALA A 113 -11.28 -2.73 -15.45
C ALA A 113 -11.43 -4.26 -15.37
N ALA A 114 -10.35 -4.98 -15.03
CA ALA A 114 -10.35 -6.43 -14.96
C ALA A 114 -10.84 -6.99 -13.60
N THR A 115 -10.63 -6.26 -12.51
CA THR A 115 -10.84 -6.79 -11.14
C THR A 115 -11.66 -5.86 -10.25
N GLY A 116 -11.72 -4.57 -10.58
CA GLY A 116 -12.26 -3.50 -9.74
C GLY A 116 -11.46 -3.26 -8.46
N LEU A 117 -10.22 -3.78 -8.37
CA LEU A 117 -9.33 -3.59 -7.24
C LEU A 117 -8.41 -2.38 -7.45
N SER A 118 -8.04 -1.76 -6.34
CA SER A 118 -7.07 -0.67 -6.22
C SER A 118 -6.34 -0.81 -4.86
N TYR A 119 -5.48 0.15 -4.52
CA TYR A 119 -4.73 0.16 -3.26
C TYR A 119 -3.97 -1.15 -3.02
N LEU A 120 -3.10 -1.45 -3.98
CA LEU A 120 -2.36 -2.70 -4.04
C LEU A 120 -1.17 -2.67 -3.09
N HIS A 121 -0.94 -3.78 -2.39
CA HIS A 121 0.00 -3.80 -1.28
C HIS A 121 1.08 -4.87 -1.47
N THR A 122 0.81 -6.11 -1.06
CA THR A 122 1.84 -7.15 -1.00
C THR A 122 1.83 -7.97 -2.26
N SER A 123 3.01 -8.31 -2.77
CA SER A 123 3.16 -9.17 -3.93
C SER A 123 3.97 -10.42 -3.59
N HIS A 124 3.49 -11.59 -4.01
CA HIS A 124 4.21 -12.84 -3.94
C HIS A 124 4.10 -13.62 -5.25
N CYS A 125 5.17 -14.32 -5.62
CA CYS A 125 5.10 -15.35 -6.65
C CYS A 125 4.10 -16.43 -6.21
N ALA A 126 3.30 -17.03 -7.09
CA ALA A 126 2.38 -18.12 -6.74
C ALA A 126 2.84 -19.45 -7.36
N PRO A 127 2.48 -20.61 -6.77
CA PRO A 127 2.90 -21.92 -7.29
C PRO A 127 2.42 -22.23 -8.71
N ASP A 128 1.34 -21.61 -9.17
CA ASP A 128 0.76 -21.77 -10.52
C ASP A 128 1.48 -20.93 -11.59
N GLY A 129 2.59 -20.28 -11.24
CA GLY A 129 3.28 -19.39 -12.17
C GLY A 129 2.53 -18.06 -12.37
N SER A 130 1.73 -17.61 -11.42
CA SER A 130 1.24 -16.21 -11.40
C SER A 130 2.02 -15.37 -10.39
N ILE A 131 1.84 -14.06 -10.45
CA ILE A 131 2.16 -13.14 -9.37
C ILE A 131 0.84 -12.78 -8.69
N MET A 132 0.74 -13.03 -7.39
CA MET A 132 -0.41 -12.65 -6.60
C MET A 132 -0.13 -11.33 -5.90
N VAL A 133 -1.06 -10.38 -5.99
CA VAL A 133 -0.96 -9.08 -5.31
C VAL A 133 -2.21 -8.85 -4.48
N SER A 134 -2.06 -8.52 -3.20
CA SER A 134 -3.18 -8.18 -2.33
C SER A 134 -3.68 -6.76 -2.61
N ALA A 135 -4.99 -6.58 -2.43
CA ALA A 135 -5.67 -5.30 -2.55
C ALA A 135 -6.46 -5.00 -1.27
N MET A 136 -6.50 -3.73 -0.88
CA MET A 136 -7.24 -3.27 0.29
C MET A 136 -8.60 -2.68 -0.06
N GLY A 137 -8.79 -2.22 -1.30
CA GLY A 137 -10.01 -1.50 -1.68
C GLY A 137 -10.28 -1.41 -3.16
N ASP A 138 -11.36 -0.72 -3.49
CA ASP A 138 -11.75 -0.36 -4.86
C ASP A 138 -11.18 1.02 -5.27
N ALA A 139 -11.51 1.48 -6.48
CA ALA A 139 -11.03 2.75 -7.02
C ALA A 139 -11.51 3.97 -6.20
N GLU A 140 -12.65 3.83 -5.52
CA GLU A 140 -13.24 4.83 -4.64
C GLU A 140 -12.64 4.80 -3.22
N GLY A 141 -11.78 3.82 -2.94
CA GLY A 141 -11.15 3.58 -1.65
C GLY A 141 -12.07 2.95 -0.62
N SER A 142 -13.20 2.37 -1.01
CA SER A 142 -14.01 1.54 -0.13
C SER A 142 -13.32 0.21 0.15
N ALA A 143 -13.67 -0.40 1.27
CA ALA A 143 -13.03 -1.64 1.70
C ALA A 143 -13.40 -2.78 0.74
N ARG A 144 -12.39 -3.44 0.20
CA ARG A 144 -12.55 -4.58 -0.70
C ARG A 144 -11.29 -5.43 -0.67
N GLY A 145 -11.22 -6.32 0.32
CA GLY A 145 -10.11 -7.25 0.49
C GLY A 145 -10.17 -8.36 -0.55
N SER A 146 -9.16 -8.43 -1.42
CA SER A 146 -9.04 -9.49 -2.40
C SER A 146 -7.61 -9.59 -2.94
N PHE A 147 -7.38 -10.53 -3.86
CA PHE A 147 -6.08 -10.78 -4.47
C PHE A 147 -6.21 -10.83 -5.99
N LEU A 148 -5.44 -9.99 -6.67
CA LEU A 148 -5.33 -10.03 -8.12
C LEU A 148 -4.18 -10.95 -8.54
N LEU A 149 -4.32 -11.57 -9.70
CA LEU A 149 -3.31 -12.42 -10.32
C LEU A 149 -2.77 -11.73 -11.57
N LEU A 150 -1.45 -11.65 -11.69
CA LEU A 150 -0.73 -11.15 -12.86
C LEU A 150 0.13 -12.25 -13.49
N ASN A 151 0.48 -12.07 -14.77
CA ASN A 151 1.49 -12.88 -15.45
C ASN A 151 2.89 -12.64 -14.87
N GLN A 152 3.74 -13.67 -14.84
CA GLN A 152 5.08 -13.62 -14.21
C GLN A 152 6.06 -12.64 -14.85
N ASP A 153 5.86 -12.23 -16.09
CA ASP A 153 6.67 -11.24 -16.77
C ASP A 153 6.02 -9.86 -16.79
N LEU A 154 4.85 -9.71 -16.17
CA LEU A 154 4.00 -8.52 -16.23
C LEU A 154 3.72 -8.07 -17.67
N SER A 155 3.88 -8.98 -18.63
CA SER A 155 3.51 -8.80 -20.02
C SER A 155 2.17 -9.51 -20.24
N GLY A 156 1.28 -8.92 -21.02
CA GLY A 156 0.06 -9.61 -21.42
C GLY A 156 0.27 -10.48 -22.66
N ASP A 157 -0.58 -11.48 -22.78
CA ASP A 157 -0.76 -12.25 -24.03
C ASP A 157 -1.90 -11.63 -24.85
N VAL A 158 -1.74 -11.52 -26.17
CA VAL A 158 -2.68 -10.88 -27.12
C VAL A 158 -3.72 -11.90 -27.61
N THR A 159 -4.26 -12.73 -26.72
CA THR A 159 -5.15 -13.83 -27.14
C THR A 159 -6.64 -13.55 -26.93
N SER A 160 -7.04 -12.36 -26.47
CA SER A 160 -8.44 -11.90 -26.47
C SER A 160 -8.60 -10.45 -26.98
N PRO A 161 -9.14 -10.20 -28.18
CA PRO A 161 -9.20 -8.87 -28.80
C PRO A 161 -10.38 -7.96 -28.37
N ALA A 162 -11.15 -8.28 -27.33
CA ALA A 162 -12.47 -7.65 -27.18
C ALA A 162 -12.50 -6.27 -26.47
N SER A 163 -11.48 -5.87 -25.69
CA SER A 163 -11.60 -4.69 -24.80
C SER A 163 -10.56 -3.58 -24.97
N CYS A 164 -9.51 -3.75 -25.78
CA CYS A 164 -8.51 -2.70 -26.02
C CYS A 164 -8.68 -2.04 -27.40
N ARG A 165 -9.65 -1.12 -27.53
CA ARG A 165 -9.80 -0.24 -28.70
C ARG A 165 -9.59 1.24 -28.34
N LEU A 166 -8.37 1.60 -27.94
CA LEU A 166 -7.93 2.99 -28.00
C LEU A 166 -6.54 3.05 -28.66
N TYR A 167 -6.48 3.76 -29.78
CA TYR A 167 -5.42 3.73 -30.82
C TYR A 167 -4.03 4.27 -30.42
N LEU A 168 -3.70 4.31 -29.12
CA LEU A 168 -2.38 4.68 -28.59
C LEU A 168 -1.86 3.71 -27.52
N CYS A 169 -2.56 2.60 -27.27
CA CYS A 169 -2.16 1.60 -26.30
C CYS A 169 -1.29 0.51 -26.96
N THR A 170 0.02 0.56 -26.80
CA THR A 170 0.93 -0.56 -27.12
C THR A 170 0.95 -1.63 -26.01
N ARG A 171 -0.10 -1.73 -25.17
CA ARG A 171 -0.06 -2.53 -23.93
C ARG A 171 -0.89 -3.79 -24.01
N THR A 172 -0.22 -4.88 -23.67
CA THR A 172 -0.77 -6.20 -23.43
C THR A 172 -1.28 -6.26 -21.98
N CYS A 173 -2.47 -6.85 -21.73
CA CYS A 173 -3.06 -6.90 -20.38
C CYS A 173 -2.40 -8.00 -19.54
N SER A 174 -1.64 -7.62 -18.52
CA SER A 174 -0.89 -8.54 -17.64
C SER A 174 -1.76 -9.21 -16.57
N VAL A 175 -3.06 -8.93 -16.53
CA VAL A 175 -3.99 -9.37 -15.49
C VAL A 175 -4.62 -10.71 -15.86
N LYS A 176 -4.40 -11.75 -15.04
CA LYS A 176 -5.03 -13.07 -15.16
C LYS A 176 -6.44 -13.11 -14.55
N GLY A 177 -6.73 -12.24 -13.59
CA GLY A 177 -8.02 -12.15 -12.91
C GLY A 177 -7.88 -12.09 -11.38
N LEU A 178 -8.89 -12.57 -10.67
CA LEU A 178 -8.89 -12.70 -9.21
C LEU A 178 -8.43 -14.09 -8.79
N TRP A 179 -7.78 -14.20 -7.64
CA TRP A 179 -7.42 -15.50 -7.06
C TRP A 179 -8.64 -16.28 -6.54
N SER A 180 -9.62 -15.56 -6.00
CA SER A 180 -10.88 -16.12 -5.49
C SER A 180 -12.05 -15.25 -5.95
N SER A 181 -13.21 -15.87 -6.14
CA SER A 181 -14.48 -15.14 -6.30
C SER A 181 -15.03 -14.63 -4.97
N GLU A 182 -14.49 -15.11 -3.85
CA GLU A 182 -14.83 -14.64 -2.52
C GLU A 182 -14.02 -13.39 -2.17
N GLU A 183 -14.70 -12.38 -1.62
CA GLU A 183 -14.09 -11.15 -1.13
C GLU A 183 -14.15 -11.12 0.39
N THR A 184 -13.13 -10.54 1.00
CA THR A 184 -13.14 -10.23 2.43
C THR A 184 -13.47 -8.76 2.62
N PRO A 185 -14.12 -8.37 3.74
CA PRO A 185 -14.39 -6.96 4.02
C PRO A 185 -13.13 -6.10 3.97
N TYR A 186 -11.97 -6.66 4.36
CA TYR A 186 -10.69 -5.97 4.41
C TYR A 186 -9.56 -6.86 3.90
N GLY A 187 -8.53 -6.25 3.31
CA GLY A 187 -7.29 -6.91 2.87
C GLY A 187 -6.08 -6.08 3.28
N TYR A 188 -4.91 -6.72 3.36
CA TYR A 188 -3.62 -6.08 3.64
C TYR A 188 -2.46 -7.02 3.26
N ASP A 189 -1.57 -7.34 4.19
CA ASP A 189 -0.50 -8.31 4.04
C ASP A 189 -1.01 -9.74 4.05
N PHE A 190 -0.34 -10.60 3.28
CA PHE A 190 -0.60 -12.04 3.26
C PHE A 190 0.69 -12.84 3.15
N TRP A 191 0.64 -14.08 3.60
CA TRP A 191 1.67 -15.08 3.35
C TRP A 191 1.02 -16.45 3.17
N TYR A 192 1.66 -17.35 2.42
CA TYR A 192 1.17 -18.70 2.19
C TYR A 192 2.24 -19.76 2.46
N GLN A 193 1.80 -20.99 2.74
CA GLN A 193 2.62 -22.19 2.86
C GLN A 193 2.12 -23.23 1.86
N PRO A 194 2.70 -23.33 0.64
CA PRO A 194 2.16 -24.16 -0.43
C PRO A 194 2.06 -25.64 -0.05
N ARG A 195 3.03 -26.14 0.72
CA ARG A 195 3.09 -27.54 1.17
C ARG A 195 1.98 -27.91 2.15
N LEU A 196 1.42 -26.91 2.85
CA LEU A 196 0.32 -27.08 3.78
C LEU A 196 -1.02 -26.69 3.15
N ASN A 197 -1.01 -26.16 1.92
CA ASN A 197 -2.18 -25.61 1.25
C ASN A 197 -2.93 -24.56 2.10
N VAL A 198 -2.17 -23.66 2.75
CA VAL A 198 -2.71 -22.61 3.61
C VAL A 198 -2.19 -21.25 3.17
N MET A 199 -3.08 -20.26 3.11
CA MET A 199 -2.77 -18.84 3.00
C MET A 199 -3.43 -18.11 4.17
N ILE A 200 -2.71 -17.17 4.77
CA ILE A 200 -3.21 -16.29 5.82
C ILE A 200 -3.05 -14.86 5.34
N SER A 201 -4.12 -14.09 5.47
CA SER A 201 -4.14 -12.65 5.20
C SER A 201 -4.57 -11.91 6.44
N SER A 202 -3.94 -10.75 6.63
CA SER A 202 -4.41 -9.70 7.53
C SER A 202 -5.38 -8.77 6.80
N GLY A 203 -6.07 -7.93 7.56
CA GLY A 203 -6.91 -6.86 7.03
C GLY A 203 -6.56 -5.54 7.72
N TRP A 204 -6.65 -4.44 6.98
CA TRP A 204 -6.53 -3.07 7.50
C TRP A 204 -7.80 -2.26 7.17
N GLY A 205 -7.81 -0.96 7.45
CA GLY A 205 -8.98 -0.11 7.19
C GLY A 205 -9.25 0.10 5.70
N ALA A 206 -10.47 0.52 5.37
CA ALA A 206 -10.79 0.95 4.01
C ALA A 206 -9.86 2.10 3.60
N PRO A 207 -9.30 2.11 2.37
CA PRO A 207 -8.36 3.15 1.98
C PRO A 207 -8.84 4.59 2.18
N LYS A 208 -10.10 4.87 1.87
CA LYS A 208 -10.73 6.18 2.06
C LYS A 208 -10.75 6.69 3.50
N ILE A 209 -10.54 5.80 4.48
CA ILE A 209 -10.52 6.14 5.91
C ILE A 209 -9.17 6.77 6.28
N PHE A 210 -8.06 6.20 5.81
CA PHE A 210 -6.72 6.70 6.14
C PHE A 210 -6.14 7.65 5.07
N SER A 211 -6.74 7.73 3.88
CA SER A 211 -6.30 8.63 2.79
C SER A 211 -6.98 9.99 2.80
N LYS A 212 -7.91 10.25 3.73
CA LYS A 212 -8.71 11.48 3.77
C LYS A 212 -8.57 12.23 5.09
N LEU A 213 -8.54 13.55 4.99
CA LEU A 213 -8.70 14.51 6.08
C LEU A 213 -10.20 14.90 6.17
N SER A 214 -10.54 16.10 6.66
CA SER A 214 -11.86 16.70 6.41
C SER A 214 -12.22 16.69 4.91
N LEU A 215 -13.50 16.81 4.55
CA LEU A 215 -13.95 16.73 3.16
C LEU A 215 -13.22 17.66 2.17
N ASP A 216 -12.72 18.81 2.63
CA ASP A 216 -11.94 19.76 1.84
C ASP A 216 -10.41 19.56 1.95
N GLY A 217 -9.96 18.51 2.64
CA GLY A 217 -8.55 18.14 2.76
C GLY A 217 -7.74 19.00 3.72
N LYS A 218 -8.35 19.82 4.57
CA LYS A 218 -7.62 20.87 5.32
C LYS A 218 -7.60 20.73 6.84
N ARG A 219 -8.31 19.75 7.41
CA ARG A 219 -8.51 19.68 8.87
C ARG A 219 -8.50 18.25 9.38
N LEU A 220 -7.91 18.07 10.55
CA LEU A 220 -8.10 16.91 11.42
C LEU A 220 -8.81 17.36 12.68
N TYR A 221 -9.73 16.53 13.20
CA TYR A 221 -10.27 16.72 14.54
C TYR A 221 -9.85 15.55 15.39
N VAL A 222 -9.40 15.85 16.60
CA VAL A 222 -8.91 14.87 17.56
C VAL A 222 -9.61 15.11 18.89
N THR A 223 -9.88 14.02 19.61
CA THR A 223 -10.25 14.09 21.01
C THR A 223 -9.12 13.57 21.88
N ASN A 224 -9.03 14.06 23.10
CA ASN A 224 -8.05 13.62 24.10
C ASN A 224 -8.56 12.53 25.05
N SER A 225 -9.77 11.99 24.83
CA SER A 225 -10.35 10.91 25.62
C SER A 225 -10.49 9.62 24.81
N LEU A 226 -10.02 8.50 25.35
CA LEU A 226 -9.96 7.21 24.65
C LEU A 226 -10.76 6.12 25.36
N TYR A 227 -10.53 5.90 26.65
CA TYR A 227 -11.15 4.80 27.39
C TYR A 227 -11.18 5.15 28.87
N SER A 228 -12.38 5.34 29.42
CA SER A 228 -12.53 5.98 30.73
C SER A 228 -11.73 5.34 31.90
N PRO A 229 -11.50 4.01 31.98
CA PRO A 229 -10.57 3.46 32.97
C PRO A 229 -9.13 3.93 32.81
N TRP A 230 -8.64 4.03 31.57
CA TRP A 230 -7.29 4.53 31.28
C TRP A 230 -7.21 6.04 31.48
N ASP A 231 -8.22 6.78 31.05
CA ASP A 231 -8.28 8.23 31.23
C ASP A 231 -8.25 8.59 32.73
N LYS A 232 -8.96 7.83 33.57
CA LYS A 232 -8.89 7.98 35.04
C LYS A 232 -7.52 7.67 35.62
N GLN A 233 -6.84 6.66 35.08
CA GLN A 233 -5.53 6.23 35.56
C GLN A 233 -4.42 7.20 35.17
N PHE A 234 -4.43 7.70 33.93
CA PHE A 234 -3.34 8.50 33.38
C PHE A 234 -3.62 10.00 33.38
N TYR A 235 -4.88 10.40 33.29
CA TYR A 235 -5.33 11.80 33.13
C TYR A 235 -6.50 12.17 34.06
N PRO A 236 -6.39 11.96 35.39
CA PRO A 236 -7.49 12.20 36.32
C PRO A 236 -8.02 13.65 36.29
N SER A 237 -7.14 14.64 36.08
CA SER A 237 -7.54 16.04 35.93
C SER A 237 -8.37 16.32 34.67
N MET A 238 -8.14 15.58 33.58
CA MET A 238 -8.98 15.65 32.38
C MET A 238 -10.35 15.03 32.65
N VAL A 239 -10.43 13.96 33.44
CA VAL A 239 -11.73 13.37 33.81
C VAL A 239 -12.55 14.32 34.67
N GLU A 240 -11.92 15.00 35.62
CA GLU A 240 -12.56 16.03 36.45
C GLU A 240 -12.95 17.27 35.64
N GLY A 241 -12.14 17.64 34.65
CA GLY A 241 -12.32 18.83 33.84
C GLY A 241 -13.07 18.60 32.53
N GLY A 242 -13.41 17.37 32.16
CA GLY A 242 -13.98 17.05 30.85
C GLY A 242 -12.93 16.95 29.74
N SER A 243 -13.27 16.19 28.71
CA SER A 243 -12.47 16.05 27.50
C SER A 243 -12.63 17.25 26.55
N HIS A 244 -11.82 17.28 25.51
CA HIS A 244 -11.85 18.35 24.52
C HIS A 244 -11.76 17.77 23.11
N VAL A 245 -12.45 18.40 22.17
CA VAL A 245 -12.22 18.19 20.74
C VAL A 245 -11.42 19.37 20.20
N LEU A 246 -10.30 19.08 19.56
CA LEU A 246 -9.36 20.04 19.00
C LEU A 246 -9.35 19.92 17.48
N LYS A 247 -9.13 21.05 16.81
CA LYS A 247 -8.94 21.13 15.36
C LYS A 247 -7.47 21.37 15.03
N ILE A 248 -6.93 20.56 14.15
CA ILE A 248 -5.59 20.74 13.58
C ILE A 248 -5.79 21.16 12.14
N ASP A 249 -5.29 22.35 11.80
CA ASP A 249 -5.21 22.81 10.42
C ASP A 249 -4.06 22.12 9.70
N VAL A 250 -4.34 21.64 8.49
CA VAL A 250 -3.42 20.92 7.62
C VAL A 250 -3.12 21.79 6.41
N ASP A 251 -1.86 22.19 6.24
CA ASP A 251 -1.40 22.87 5.04
C ASP A 251 -1.02 21.81 4.00
N THR A 252 -1.93 21.51 3.08
CA THR A 252 -1.71 20.53 2.02
C THR A 252 -0.91 21.08 0.83
N GLU A 253 -0.64 22.37 0.79
CA GLU A 253 0.15 22.99 -0.29
C GLU A 253 1.65 23.05 0.07
N LYS A 254 1.96 23.41 1.32
CA LYS A 254 3.34 23.55 1.81
C LYS A 254 3.77 22.42 2.73
N GLY A 255 2.83 21.59 3.17
CA GLY A 255 3.05 20.61 4.23
C GLY A 255 3.04 21.26 5.62
N GLY A 256 2.55 20.52 6.60
CA GLY A 256 2.58 20.92 8.01
C GLY A 256 1.24 20.81 8.71
N LEU A 257 1.31 20.77 10.04
CA LEU A 257 0.16 20.71 10.94
C LEU A 257 0.27 21.85 11.96
N SER A 258 -0.81 22.58 12.17
CA SER A 258 -0.90 23.60 13.22
C SER A 258 -2.20 23.45 14.02
N LEU A 259 -2.09 23.46 15.34
CA LEU A 259 -3.26 23.48 16.21
C LEU A 259 -4.00 24.81 16.04
N ASP A 260 -5.31 24.76 15.75
CA ASP A 260 -6.16 25.94 15.76
C ASP A 260 -6.49 26.32 17.20
N THR A 261 -5.66 27.18 17.79
CA THR A 261 -5.82 27.61 19.19
C THR A 261 -7.11 28.39 19.48
N ASN A 262 -7.84 28.82 18.44
CA ASN A 262 -9.13 29.50 18.58
C ASN A 262 -10.32 28.55 18.46
N TRP A 263 -10.10 27.28 18.13
CA TRP A 263 -11.14 26.28 17.96
C TRP A 263 -10.96 25.15 18.96
N ILE A 264 -11.85 25.12 19.96
CA ILE A 264 -11.92 24.08 20.98
C ILE A 264 -13.38 23.83 21.34
N VAL A 265 -13.77 22.55 21.36
CA VAL A 265 -15.04 22.14 21.96
C VAL A 265 -14.73 21.57 23.33
N ASP A 266 -15.22 22.25 24.35
CA ASP A 266 -14.93 21.99 25.76
C ASP A 266 -16.11 21.24 26.41
N PHE A 267 -15.91 19.96 26.70
CA PHE A 267 -16.91 19.10 27.31
C PHE A 267 -16.92 19.17 28.85
N ALA A 268 -16.20 20.12 29.46
CA ALA A 268 -16.28 20.41 30.90
C ALA A 268 -17.67 20.91 31.31
N LYS A 269 -18.34 21.63 30.39
CA LYS A 269 -19.52 22.46 30.67
C LYS A 269 -20.83 21.81 30.21
N GLU A 270 -20.82 20.50 30.00
CA GLU A 270 -22.05 19.78 29.68
C GLU A 270 -23.09 19.90 30.81
N PRO A 271 -24.40 19.87 30.50
CA PRO A 271 -25.46 20.20 31.46
C PRO A 271 -25.46 19.35 32.74
N GLU A 272 -24.99 18.10 32.66
CA GLU A 272 -24.94 17.14 33.78
C GLU A 272 -23.52 16.96 34.35
N GLY A 273 -22.61 17.88 34.00
CA GLY A 273 -21.21 17.85 34.41
C GLY A 273 -20.28 17.31 33.33
N PRO A 274 -18.96 17.24 33.63
CA PRO A 274 -17.93 16.96 32.63
C PRO A 274 -18.07 15.58 31.97
N VAL A 275 -17.85 15.52 30.64
CA VAL A 275 -17.92 14.26 29.88
C VAL A 275 -16.67 13.97 29.05
N LEU A 276 -16.55 12.70 28.67
CA LEU A 276 -15.43 12.10 27.94
C LEU A 276 -15.86 11.81 26.48
N ALA A 277 -15.79 12.82 25.61
CA ALA A 277 -16.02 12.73 24.18
C ALA A 277 -14.95 11.83 23.54
N HIS A 278 -15.36 10.75 22.90
CA HIS A 278 -14.45 9.68 22.48
C HIS A 278 -14.26 9.56 20.97
N GLU A 279 -15.34 9.72 20.21
CA GLU A 279 -15.35 9.48 18.77
C GLU A 279 -16.00 10.66 18.05
N ILE A 280 -15.47 11.02 16.88
CA ILE A 280 -15.91 12.16 16.08
C ILE A 280 -16.33 11.63 14.72
N ARG A 281 -17.56 11.91 14.29
CA ARG A 281 -18.07 11.53 12.97
C ARG A 281 -18.57 12.76 12.22
N TYR A 282 -18.26 12.86 10.93
CA TYR A 282 -18.89 13.89 10.09
C TYR A 282 -20.18 13.34 9.47
N PRO A 283 -21.24 14.17 9.34
CA PRO A 283 -22.46 13.78 8.63
C PRO A 283 -22.24 13.35 7.16
N GLY A 284 -21.11 13.73 6.54
CA GLY A 284 -20.72 13.33 5.19
C GLY A 284 -19.68 12.20 5.12
N GLY A 285 -19.39 11.53 6.25
CA GLY A 285 -18.33 10.53 6.38
C GLY A 285 -17.00 11.13 6.85
N ASP A 286 -16.30 10.41 7.72
CA ASP A 286 -15.05 10.78 8.39
C ASP A 286 -13.85 9.92 8.02
N CYS A 287 -12.70 10.30 8.60
CA CYS A 287 -11.46 9.55 8.63
C CYS A 287 -11.51 8.36 9.61
N SER A 288 -12.67 8.06 10.20
CA SER A 288 -12.88 6.99 11.19
C SER A 288 -14.21 6.29 10.97
N SER A 289 -14.27 5.48 9.90
CA SER A 289 -15.21 4.36 9.74
C SER A 289 -16.64 4.62 10.23
N ASP A 290 -17.49 5.24 9.41
CA ASP A 290 -18.87 4.80 9.18
C ASP A 290 -19.53 5.72 8.14
N ILE A 291 -19.53 5.33 6.87
CA ILE A 291 -20.38 5.95 5.85
C ILE A 291 -21.65 5.11 5.74
N TRP A 292 -22.77 5.65 6.21
CA TRP A 292 -24.09 5.16 5.87
C TRP A 292 -24.67 6.03 4.75
N ILE A 293 -24.77 5.47 3.55
CA ILE A 293 -25.74 5.88 2.52
C ILE A 293 -26.66 4.68 2.29
#